data_AF-A0AA36G4Y4-F1
#
_entry.id   AF-A0AA36G4Y4-F1
#
_cell.length_a   1.000
_cell.length_b   1.000
_cell.length_c   1.000
_cell.angle_alpha   90.00
_cell.angle_beta   90.00
_cell.angle_gamma   90.00
#
_symmetry.space_group_name_H-M   'P 1'
#
loop_
_entity.id
_entity.type
_entity.pdbx_description
1 polymer ?
#
loop_
_entity_poly.entity_id
_entity_poly.type
_entity_poly.pdbx_seq_one_letter_code
_entity_poly.pdbx_strand_id
1 'polypeptide(L)'
;MSKPLSQPGSIALIYGPMYSGKTTELLRLVQRQELAGKRCVLIKYKADTRYDDESVITHDSKKGSCQTYKADRLADVAPRIFSPDVDVIGIDEGQFYPDLAETSERLAKNGKIVIVAALNARFDRKPFEQVSLLIAYANEHHFLTAVCDCGVDATFTFREASDVEEVLIGGKKEYSACCRMCYYRKEKAMHDAENIELPGTKPAKKPRLSNQLSPFKPDFASKSPVPAN
;
A
#
# COMPACT_ATOMS: atom_id res chain seq x y z
N MET A 1 -29.05 -26.11 -9.96
CA MET A 1 -28.09 -26.20 -11.08
C MET A 1 -26.82 -25.51 -10.64
N SER A 2 -25.74 -26.25 -10.42
CA SER A 2 -24.43 -25.69 -10.08
C SER A 2 -23.90 -24.90 -11.28
N LYS A 3 -23.52 -23.63 -11.06
CA LYS A 3 -22.77 -22.86 -12.06
C LYS A 3 -21.58 -23.72 -12.52
N PRO A 4 -21.26 -23.78 -13.82
CA PRO A 4 -20.02 -24.39 -14.28
C PRO A 4 -18.86 -23.71 -13.53
N LEU A 5 -17.75 -24.43 -13.27
CA LEU A 5 -16.57 -23.91 -12.57
C LEU A 5 -16.04 -22.67 -13.31
N SER A 6 -16.62 -21.52 -12.97
CA SER A 6 -16.22 -20.20 -13.40
C SER A 6 -14.83 -20.00 -12.84
N GLN A 7 -13.87 -19.70 -13.70
CA GLN A 7 -12.50 -19.24 -13.43
C GLN A 7 -12.09 -19.23 -11.95
N PRO A 8 -11.00 -19.94 -11.56
CA PRO A 8 -10.56 -19.98 -10.18
C PRO A 8 -10.38 -18.55 -9.64
N GLY A 9 -10.76 -18.33 -8.37
CA GLY A 9 -10.58 -17.03 -7.75
C GLY A 9 -9.12 -16.63 -7.73
N SER A 10 -8.87 -15.33 -7.68
CA SER A 10 -7.51 -14.78 -7.83
C SER A 10 -7.33 -13.53 -6.99
N ILE A 11 -6.07 -13.23 -6.66
CA ILE A 11 -5.67 -12.02 -5.95
C ILE A 11 -4.66 -11.27 -6.82
N ALA A 12 -4.96 -10.02 -7.15
CA ALA A 12 -4.04 -9.08 -7.79
C ALA A 12 -3.65 -7.99 -6.78
N LEU A 13 -2.35 -7.83 -6.53
CA LEU A 13 -1.81 -6.81 -5.62
C LEU A 13 -1.13 -5.68 -6.42
N ILE A 14 -1.72 -4.50 -6.35
CA ILE A 14 -1.17 -3.24 -6.84
C ILE A 14 -0.53 -2.51 -5.66
N TYR A 15 0.77 -2.25 -5.73
CA TYR A 15 1.49 -1.68 -4.60
C TYR A 15 2.65 -0.78 -5.02
N GLY A 16 3.05 0.12 -4.14
CA GLY A 16 4.02 1.17 -4.43
C GLY A 16 3.91 2.34 -3.46
N PRO A 17 4.78 3.36 -3.60
CA PRO A 17 4.76 4.52 -2.71
C PRO A 17 3.50 5.37 -2.91
N MET A 18 3.36 6.44 -2.12
CA MET A 18 2.36 7.46 -2.42
C MET A 18 2.60 8.07 -3.80
N TYR A 19 1.53 8.55 -4.44
CA TYR A 19 1.54 9.21 -5.76
C TYR A 19 1.88 8.32 -6.98
N SER A 20 1.99 7.00 -6.81
CA SER A 20 2.25 6.07 -7.93
C SER A 20 1.00 5.65 -8.73
N GLY A 21 -0.18 6.24 -8.46
CA GLY A 21 -1.40 5.95 -9.22
C GLY A 21 -2.10 4.62 -8.88
N LYS A 22 -1.83 4.01 -7.72
CA LYS A 22 -2.41 2.72 -7.30
C LYS A 22 -3.93 2.66 -7.39
N THR A 23 -4.62 3.66 -6.84
CA THR A 23 -6.09 3.74 -6.89
C THR A 23 -6.60 3.86 -8.33
N THR A 24 -5.90 4.61 -9.19
CA THR A 24 -6.24 4.70 -10.61
C THR A 24 -6.14 3.34 -11.31
N GLU A 25 -5.06 2.58 -11.04
CA GLU A 25 -4.87 1.25 -11.60
C GLU A 25 -5.91 0.25 -11.06
N LEU A 26 -6.25 0.32 -9.77
CA LEU A 26 -7.32 -0.48 -9.17
C LEU A 26 -8.65 -0.24 -9.89
N LEU A 27 -9.05 1.03 -10.02
CA LEU A 27 -10.30 1.41 -10.70
C LEU A 27 -10.31 0.95 -12.15
N ARG A 28 -9.17 1.05 -12.86
CA ARG A 28 -9.03 0.56 -14.24
C ARG A 28 -9.23 -0.96 -14.34
N LEU A 29 -8.65 -1.74 -13.41
CA LEU A 29 -8.83 -3.19 -13.38
C LEU A 29 -10.26 -3.60 -13.00
N VAL A 30 -10.88 -2.91 -12.04
CA VAL A 30 -12.29 -3.13 -11.67
C VAL A 30 -13.21 -2.83 -12.86
N GLN A 31 -13.04 -1.67 -13.52
CA GLN A 31 -13.83 -1.29 -14.69
C GLN A 31 -13.71 -2.31 -15.83
N ARG A 32 -12.52 -2.90 -16.03
CA ARG A 32 -12.34 -3.98 -17.01
C ARG A 32 -13.19 -5.22 -16.69
N GLN A 33 -13.39 -5.54 -15.41
CA GLN A 33 -14.25 -6.65 -15.00
C GLN A 33 -15.74 -6.32 -15.16
N GLU A 34 -16.15 -5.07 -14.89
CA GLU A 34 -17.51 -4.61 -15.15
C GLU A 34 -17.87 -4.69 -16.64
N LEU A 35 -16.96 -4.27 -17.52
CA LEU A 35 -17.11 -4.39 -18.97
C LEU A 35 -17.22 -5.86 -19.42
N ALA A 36 -16.66 -6.79 -18.64
CA ALA A 36 -16.81 -8.23 -18.84
C ALA A 36 -18.11 -8.80 -18.23
N GLY A 37 -19.01 -7.95 -17.74
CA GLY A 37 -20.31 -8.34 -17.17
C GLY A 37 -20.24 -8.86 -15.73
N LYS A 38 -19.12 -8.69 -15.03
CA LYS A 38 -18.95 -9.13 -13.64
C LYS A 38 -19.50 -8.09 -12.67
N ARG A 39 -20.11 -8.56 -11.59
CA ARG A 39 -20.61 -7.69 -10.51
C ARG A 39 -19.47 -7.34 -9.58
N CYS A 40 -19.17 -6.05 -9.53
CA CYS A 40 -18.03 -5.52 -8.80
C CYS A 40 -18.48 -4.74 -7.57
N VAL A 41 -17.67 -4.82 -6.52
CA VAL A 41 -17.77 -4.01 -5.31
C VAL A 41 -16.41 -3.37 -5.05
N LEU A 42 -16.40 -2.10 -4.64
CA LEU A 42 -15.23 -1.36 -4.22
C LEU A 42 -15.29 -1.09 -2.71
N ILE A 43 -14.21 -1.36 -2.00
CA ILE A 43 -14.08 -1.08 -0.57
C ILE A 43 -13.08 0.04 -0.39
N LYS A 44 -13.49 1.11 0.32
CA LYS A 44 -12.64 2.23 0.69
C LYS A 44 -12.44 2.26 2.21
N TYR A 45 -11.26 2.70 2.64
CA TYR A 45 -10.98 2.84 4.06
C TYR A 45 -11.76 4.02 4.62
N LYS A 46 -12.53 3.79 5.69
CA LYS A 46 -13.52 4.75 6.19
C LYS A 46 -12.88 6.06 6.67
N ALA A 47 -11.70 5.99 7.28
CA ALA A 47 -11.02 7.18 7.79
C ALA A 47 -10.28 7.96 6.69
N ASP A 48 -10.16 7.42 5.47
CA ASP A 48 -9.57 8.18 4.37
C ASP A 48 -10.59 9.14 3.75
N THR A 49 -10.54 10.40 4.19
CA THR A 49 -11.39 11.49 3.72
C THR A 49 -10.71 12.39 2.69
N ARG A 50 -9.47 12.09 2.27
CA ARG A 50 -8.69 12.95 1.36
C ARG A 50 -9.29 13.09 -0.03
N TYR A 51 -10.13 12.12 -0.41
CA TYR A 51 -10.78 12.05 -1.71
C TYR A 51 -12.31 11.97 -1.58
N ASP A 52 -12.88 12.53 -0.51
CA ASP A 52 -14.34 12.53 -0.26
C ASP A 52 -15.14 13.54 -1.09
N ASP A 53 -14.51 14.17 -2.10
CA ASP A 53 -15.24 14.93 -3.12
C ASP A 53 -15.97 13.97 -4.08
N GLU A 54 -17.24 13.71 -3.76
CA GLU A 54 -18.44 13.39 -4.58
C GLU A 54 -18.36 12.44 -5.81
N SER A 55 -17.19 12.02 -6.26
CA SER A 55 -16.97 11.36 -7.55
C SER A 55 -17.02 9.83 -7.49
N VAL A 56 -17.07 9.24 -6.29
CA VAL A 56 -17.18 7.79 -6.09
C VAL A 56 -18.38 7.43 -5.20
N ILE A 57 -19.42 8.27 -5.25
CA ILE A 57 -20.78 7.90 -4.89
C ILE A 57 -21.62 8.11 -6.15
N THR A 58 -21.36 7.33 -7.20
CA THR A 58 -22.36 7.18 -8.25
C THR A 58 -23.49 6.32 -7.72
N HIS A 59 -24.41 6.96 -7.00
CA HIS A 59 -25.81 6.54 -6.87
C HIS A 59 -26.54 6.66 -8.22
N ASP A 60 -25.87 6.37 -9.35
CA ASP A 60 -26.55 6.28 -10.63
C ASP A 60 -27.12 4.88 -10.69
N SER A 61 -28.43 4.81 -10.49
CA SER A 61 -29.34 3.68 -10.66
C SER A 61 -29.42 3.21 -12.13
N LYS A 62 -28.30 3.28 -12.84
CA LYS A 62 -28.04 2.54 -14.08
C LYS A 62 -27.50 1.19 -13.68
N LYS A 63 -28.16 0.13 -14.16
CA LYS A 63 -27.69 -1.26 -14.10
C LYS A 63 -26.23 -1.31 -14.62
N GLY A 64 -25.25 -1.32 -13.72
CA GLY A 64 -23.83 -1.38 -14.11
C GLY A 64 -22.83 -0.55 -13.28
N SER A 65 -23.23 0.13 -12.21
CA SER A 65 -22.27 0.86 -11.34
C SER A 65 -21.72 -0.03 -10.20
N CYS A 66 -20.40 -0.08 -10.05
CA CYS A 66 -19.68 -0.70 -8.93
C CYS A 66 -20.17 -0.13 -7.59
N GLN A 67 -20.69 -0.98 -6.70
CA GLN A 67 -21.12 -0.54 -5.38
C GLN A 67 -19.90 -0.24 -4.51
N THR A 68 -19.86 0.94 -3.89
CA THR A 68 -18.77 1.32 -2.99
C THR A 68 -19.20 1.24 -1.52
N TYR A 69 -18.36 0.62 -0.69
CA TYR A 69 -18.56 0.54 0.76
C TYR A 69 -17.37 1.13 1.51
N LYS A 70 -17.64 1.84 2.60
CA LYS A 70 -16.62 2.32 3.55
C LYS A 70 -16.54 1.36 4.72
N ALA A 71 -15.34 0.95 5.10
CA ALA A 71 -15.13 0.02 6.21
C ALA A 71 -13.82 0.30 6.96
N ASP A 72 -13.78 -0.05 8.25
CA ASP A 72 -12.55 -0.05 9.06
C ASP A 72 -11.88 -1.44 9.02
N ARG A 73 -12.68 -2.51 8.96
CA ARG A 73 -12.25 -3.89 8.72
C ARG A 73 -13.04 -4.50 7.56
N LEU A 74 -12.44 -5.43 6.80
CA LEU A 74 -13.17 -6.12 5.73
C LEU A 74 -14.31 -6.99 6.28
N ALA A 75 -14.15 -7.50 7.50
CA ALA A 75 -15.19 -8.21 8.23
C ALA A 75 -16.49 -7.40 8.39
N ASP A 76 -16.42 -6.07 8.49
CA ASP A 76 -17.59 -5.20 8.68
C ASP A 76 -18.54 -5.22 7.47
N VAL A 77 -17.99 -5.55 6.29
CA VAL A 77 -18.72 -5.65 5.02
C VAL A 77 -18.83 -7.08 4.52
N ALA A 78 -18.49 -8.09 5.35
CA ALA A 78 -18.48 -9.50 4.99
C ALA A 78 -19.78 -9.99 4.30
N PRO A 79 -21.00 -9.66 4.77
CA PRO A 79 -22.23 -10.08 4.10
C PRO A 79 -22.35 -9.59 2.65
N ARG A 80 -21.68 -8.48 2.33
CA ARG A 80 -21.69 -7.87 1.00
C ARG A 80 -20.63 -8.49 0.10
N ILE A 81 -19.39 -8.62 0.58
CA ILE A 81 -18.25 -9.12 -0.21
C ILE A 81 -18.28 -10.65 -0.41
N PHE A 82 -18.88 -11.41 0.50
CA PHE A 82 -19.09 -12.87 0.36
C PHE A 82 -20.40 -13.22 -0.33
N SER A 83 -21.22 -12.24 -0.72
CA SER A 83 -22.46 -12.50 -1.43
C SER A 83 -22.20 -13.37 -2.67
N PRO A 84 -23.01 -14.41 -2.94
CA PRO A 84 -22.95 -15.18 -4.20
C PRO A 84 -23.08 -14.29 -5.44
N ASP A 85 -23.62 -13.08 -5.24
CA ASP A 85 -23.88 -12.12 -6.28
C ASP A 85 -22.74 -11.16 -6.61
N VAL A 86 -21.63 -11.24 -5.90
CA VAL A 86 -20.45 -10.40 -6.18
C VAL A 86 -19.38 -11.29 -6.79
N ASP A 87 -18.80 -10.87 -7.91
CA ASP A 87 -17.75 -11.63 -8.59
C ASP A 87 -16.36 -11.03 -8.31
N VAL A 88 -16.29 -9.70 -8.14
CA VAL A 88 -15.03 -8.95 -7.98
C VAL A 88 -15.09 -8.00 -6.80
N ILE A 89 -14.02 -7.97 -6.01
CA ILE A 89 -13.84 -7.08 -4.86
C ILE A 89 -12.57 -6.26 -5.09
N GLY A 90 -12.74 -4.96 -5.33
CA GLY A 90 -11.66 -3.98 -5.28
C GLY A 90 -11.47 -3.45 -3.87
N ILE A 91 -10.25 -3.40 -3.37
CA ILE A 91 -9.91 -2.91 -2.03
C ILE A 91 -8.88 -1.80 -2.17
N ASP A 92 -9.24 -0.58 -1.82
CA ASP A 92 -8.33 0.57 -1.84
C ASP A 92 -7.72 0.81 -0.45
N GLU A 93 -6.52 1.38 -0.43
CA GLU A 93 -5.76 1.63 0.82
C GLU A 93 -5.64 0.38 1.72
N GLY A 94 -5.34 -0.77 1.09
CA GLY A 94 -5.28 -2.10 1.69
C GLY A 94 -4.46 -2.17 2.99
N GLN A 95 -3.41 -1.36 3.11
CA GLN A 95 -2.52 -1.36 4.27
C GLN A 95 -3.22 -1.02 5.60
N PHE A 96 -4.41 -0.40 5.57
CA PHE A 96 -5.14 -0.03 6.78
C PHE A 96 -6.07 -1.13 7.31
N TYR A 97 -6.31 -2.20 6.54
CA TYR A 97 -7.17 -3.30 6.98
C TYR A 97 -6.35 -4.36 7.74
N PRO A 98 -6.59 -4.58 9.04
CA PRO A 98 -5.86 -5.56 9.82
C PRO A 98 -6.18 -7.01 9.42
N ASP A 99 -7.29 -7.22 8.71
CA ASP A 99 -7.80 -8.50 8.25
C ASP A 99 -7.66 -8.69 6.73
N LEU A 100 -6.83 -7.88 6.06
CA LEU A 100 -6.67 -7.88 4.59
C LEU A 100 -6.26 -9.26 4.05
N ALA A 101 -5.16 -9.82 4.54
CA ALA A 101 -4.54 -10.98 3.89
C ALA A 101 -5.42 -12.23 4.02
N GLU A 102 -5.86 -12.53 5.24
CA GLU A 102 -6.75 -13.67 5.51
C GLU A 102 -8.09 -13.54 4.77
N THR A 103 -8.71 -12.35 4.77
CA THR A 103 -9.99 -12.15 4.09
C THR A 103 -9.84 -12.26 2.57
N SER A 104 -8.76 -11.73 1.99
CA SER A 104 -8.49 -11.83 0.55
C SER A 104 -8.31 -13.28 0.10
N GLU A 105 -7.54 -14.07 0.87
CA GLU A 105 -7.35 -15.50 0.62
C GLU A 105 -8.69 -16.27 0.70
N ARG A 106 -9.50 -15.98 1.72
CA ARG A 106 -10.83 -16.60 1.85
C ARG A 106 -11.75 -16.24 0.69
N LEU A 107 -11.75 -15.00 0.21
CA LEU A 107 -12.53 -14.58 -0.95
C LEU A 107 -12.07 -15.31 -2.22
N ALA A 108 -10.76 -15.35 -2.49
CA ALA A 108 -10.20 -16.04 -3.65
C ALA A 108 -10.51 -17.55 -3.62
N LYS A 109 -10.39 -18.20 -2.46
CA LYS A 109 -10.80 -19.59 -2.25
C LYS A 109 -12.29 -19.83 -2.54
N ASN A 110 -13.14 -18.81 -2.39
CA ASN A 110 -14.56 -18.85 -2.75
C ASN A 110 -14.84 -18.41 -4.19
N GLY A 111 -13.82 -18.40 -5.07
CA GLY A 111 -13.96 -18.13 -6.50
C GLY A 111 -14.11 -16.65 -6.84
N LYS A 112 -13.80 -15.74 -5.92
CA LYS A 112 -13.86 -14.28 -6.16
C LYS A 112 -12.55 -13.77 -6.76
N ILE A 113 -12.62 -12.68 -7.51
CA ILE A 113 -11.45 -11.91 -7.93
C ILE A 113 -11.25 -10.77 -6.96
N VAL A 114 -10.10 -10.75 -6.28
CA VAL A 114 -9.73 -9.72 -5.32
C VAL A 114 -8.64 -8.84 -5.95
N ILE A 115 -8.86 -7.53 -5.99
CA ILE A 115 -7.89 -6.57 -6.52
C ILE A 115 -7.58 -5.59 -5.39
N VAL A 116 -6.34 -5.54 -4.93
CA VAL A 116 -5.93 -4.74 -3.77
C VAL A 116 -4.97 -3.65 -4.21
N ALA A 117 -5.26 -2.41 -3.88
CA ALA A 117 -4.30 -1.30 -3.92
C ALA A 117 -3.78 -1.02 -2.52
N ALA A 118 -2.46 -1.02 -2.32
CA ALA A 118 -1.88 -0.76 -1.01
C ALA A 118 -0.50 -0.08 -1.08
N LEU A 119 -0.10 0.62 -0.01
CA LEU A 119 1.27 1.08 0.13
C LEU A 119 2.24 -0.10 0.30
N ASN A 120 3.41 -0.02 -0.34
CA ASN A 120 4.45 -1.05 -0.19
C ASN A 120 5.15 -1.00 1.17
N ALA A 121 5.31 0.19 1.76
CA ALA A 121 5.94 0.40 3.05
C ALA A 121 5.46 1.70 3.68
N ARG A 122 5.67 1.82 5.00
CA ARG A 122 5.51 3.06 5.76
C ARG A 122 6.56 4.10 5.38
N PHE A 123 6.38 5.33 5.87
CA PHE A 123 7.35 6.41 5.67
C PHE A 123 8.73 6.09 6.25
N ASP A 124 8.80 5.33 7.36
CA ASP A 124 10.03 4.83 7.99
C ASP A 124 10.54 3.52 7.35
N ARG A 125 10.02 3.20 6.16
CA ARG A 125 10.36 2.03 5.34
C ARG A 125 10.12 0.67 6.02
N LYS A 126 9.38 0.65 7.13
CA LYS A 126 8.89 -0.60 7.71
C LYS A 126 7.76 -1.18 6.85
N PRO A 127 7.68 -2.51 6.74
CA PRO A 127 6.61 -3.15 5.99
C PRO A 127 5.26 -2.93 6.67
N PHE A 128 4.19 -2.92 5.87
CA PHE A 128 2.86 -3.21 6.36
C PHE A 128 2.70 -4.73 6.42
N GLU A 129 2.41 -5.27 7.60
CA GLU A 129 2.36 -6.72 7.85
C GLU A 129 1.40 -7.42 6.89
N GLN A 130 0.16 -6.93 6.81
CA GLN A 130 -0.88 -7.54 5.99
C GLN A 130 -0.57 -7.46 4.49
N VAL A 131 0.02 -6.37 4.02
CA VAL A 131 0.46 -6.25 2.61
C VAL A 131 1.60 -7.23 2.32
N SER A 132 2.51 -7.42 3.27
CA SER A 132 3.64 -8.34 3.14
C SER A 132 3.18 -9.80 3.07
N LEU A 133 2.17 -10.18 3.87
CA LEU A 133 1.53 -11.49 3.77
C LEU A 133 0.84 -11.67 2.42
N LEU A 134 0.14 -10.63 1.94
CA LEU A 134 -0.57 -10.67 0.67
C LEU A 134 0.38 -10.86 -0.53
N ILE A 135 1.66 -10.46 -0.42
CA ILE A 135 2.67 -10.78 -1.45
C ILE A 135 2.81 -12.29 -1.63
N ALA A 136 2.68 -13.09 -0.58
CA ALA A 136 2.77 -14.55 -0.69
C ALA A 136 1.48 -15.19 -1.25
N TYR A 137 0.33 -14.54 -1.08
CA TYR A 137 -0.97 -15.06 -1.51
C TYR A 137 -1.38 -14.59 -2.91
N ALA A 138 -0.84 -13.48 -3.39
CA ALA A 138 -1.24 -12.91 -4.67
C ALA A 138 -0.79 -13.74 -5.87
N ASN A 139 -1.66 -13.83 -6.87
CA ASN A 139 -1.36 -14.43 -8.17
C ASN A 139 -0.66 -13.44 -9.11
N GLU A 140 -0.97 -12.15 -8.95
CA GLU A 140 -0.47 -11.07 -9.80
C GLU A 140 0.07 -9.92 -8.94
N HIS A 141 1.21 -9.36 -9.36
CA HIS A 141 1.87 -8.25 -8.69
C HIS A 141 2.08 -7.10 -9.66
N HIS A 142 1.55 -5.93 -9.31
CA HIS A 142 1.74 -4.68 -10.03
C HIS A 142 2.48 -3.69 -9.12
N PHE A 143 3.80 -3.69 -9.21
CA PHE A 143 4.60 -2.69 -8.51
C PHE A 143 4.64 -1.40 -9.33
N LEU A 144 4.05 -0.32 -8.79
CA LEU A 144 4.00 0.98 -9.44
C LEU A 144 5.02 1.94 -8.81
N THR A 145 5.77 2.65 -9.64
CA THR A 145 6.66 3.73 -9.22
C THR A 145 5.95 5.09 -9.32
N ALA A 146 6.39 6.03 -8.51
CA ALA A 146 6.07 7.45 -8.70
C ALA A 146 7.29 8.16 -9.33
N VAL A 147 7.22 9.48 -9.49
CA VAL A 147 8.36 10.27 -9.97
C VAL A 147 8.98 11.01 -8.79
N CYS A 148 10.29 10.83 -8.59
CA CYS A 148 11.05 11.58 -7.60
C CYS A 148 11.33 13.01 -8.11
N ASP A 149 11.52 13.97 -7.21
CA ASP A 149 11.91 15.35 -7.54
C ASP A 149 13.20 15.44 -8.39
N CYS A 150 14.07 14.41 -8.34
CA CYS A 150 15.26 14.33 -9.19
C CYS A 150 15.02 13.74 -10.59
N GLY A 151 13.76 13.44 -10.94
CA GLY A 151 13.34 12.95 -12.26
C GLY A 151 13.38 11.43 -12.46
N VAL A 152 13.90 10.66 -11.50
CA VAL A 152 13.95 9.18 -11.58
C VAL A 152 12.78 8.53 -10.87
N ASP A 153 12.58 7.23 -11.08
CA ASP A 153 11.57 6.43 -10.38
C ASP A 153 11.71 6.53 -8.85
N ALA A 154 10.59 6.87 -8.21
CA ALA A 154 10.42 6.85 -6.77
C ALA A 154 9.76 5.54 -6.33
N THR A 155 10.36 4.90 -5.33
CA THR A 155 9.89 3.65 -4.75
C THR A 155 9.57 3.77 -3.26
N PHE A 156 9.80 4.95 -2.68
CA PHE A 156 9.62 5.23 -1.26
C PHE A 156 8.72 6.44 -1.05
N THR A 157 7.97 6.41 0.04
CA THR A 157 7.28 7.59 0.57
C THR A 157 8.17 8.18 1.66
N PHE A 158 8.51 9.45 1.55
CA PHE A 158 9.18 10.22 2.59
C PHE A 158 8.17 11.12 3.28
N ARG A 159 8.28 11.28 4.60
CA ARG A 159 7.44 12.19 5.38
C ARG A 159 8.23 13.47 5.65
N GLU A 160 7.70 14.59 5.19
CA GLU A 160 8.33 15.92 5.32
C GLU A 160 8.06 16.56 6.69
N ALA A 161 7.03 16.10 7.42
CA ALA A 161 6.67 16.60 8.74
C ALA A 161 7.40 15.86 9.88
N SER A 162 7.84 16.58 10.91
CA SER A 162 8.58 16.07 12.07
C SER A 162 7.73 15.42 13.17
N ASP A 163 6.41 15.54 13.13
CA ASP A 163 5.55 14.96 14.17
C ASP A 163 5.51 13.42 14.08
N VAL A 164 5.39 12.74 15.22
CA VAL A 164 5.64 11.29 15.34
C VAL A 164 4.37 10.45 15.21
N GLU A 165 3.19 11.06 15.03
CA GLU A 165 1.95 10.26 14.98
C GLU A 165 1.94 9.27 13.81
N GLU A 166 1.65 8.02 14.13
CA GLU A 166 1.87 6.83 13.30
C GLU A 166 0.83 6.66 12.18
N VAL A 167 -0.29 7.39 12.27
CA VAL A 167 -1.40 7.34 11.32
C VAL A 167 -1.83 8.76 10.97
N LEU A 168 -0.98 9.48 10.23
CA LEU A 168 -1.42 10.68 9.54
C LEU A 168 -1.97 10.30 8.18
N ILE A 169 -3.31 10.39 8.06
CA ILE A 169 -4.03 10.41 6.79
C ILE A 169 -3.74 11.77 6.14
N GLY A 170 -2.48 11.96 5.73
CA GLY A 170 -1.97 13.20 5.17
C GLY A 170 -2.01 13.19 3.64
N GLY A 171 -2.26 14.37 3.07
CA GLY A 171 -2.18 14.62 1.62
C GLY A 171 -0.78 15.07 1.17
N LYS A 172 -0.70 15.69 -0.02
CA LYS A 172 0.54 16.21 -0.67
C LYS A 172 1.39 17.18 0.16
N LYS A 173 0.89 17.70 1.28
CA LYS A 173 1.64 18.66 2.12
C LYS A 173 2.60 17.99 3.10
N GLU A 174 2.42 16.70 3.39
CA GLU A 174 3.17 16.01 4.44
C GLU A 174 4.09 14.90 3.92
N TYR A 175 3.86 14.45 2.67
CA TYR A 175 4.57 13.32 2.09
C TYR A 175 5.06 13.64 0.68
N SER A 176 6.22 13.08 0.33
CA SER A 176 6.79 13.12 -1.02
C SER A 176 7.23 11.73 -1.48
N ALA A 177 7.21 11.49 -2.79
CA ALA A 177 7.76 10.26 -3.36
C ALA A 177 9.25 10.44 -3.64
N CYS A 178 10.07 9.51 -3.16
CA CYS A 178 11.52 9.60 -3.27
C CYS A 178 12.14 8.33 -3.89
N CYS A 179 13.19 8.55 -4.69
CA CYS A 179 14.14 7.50 -5.00
C CYS A 179 15.02 7.22 -3.78
N ARG A 180 15.79 6.13 -3.81
CA ARG A 180 16.64 5.70 -2.68
C ARG A 180 17.60 6.80 -2.22
N MET A 181 18.27 7.42 -3.17
CA MET A 181 19.28 8.43 -2.90
C MET A 181 18.68 9.69 -2.27
N CYS A 182 17.59 10.20 -2.85
CA CYS A 182 16.91 11.38 -2.32
C CYS A 182 16.30 11.13 -0.94
N TYR A 183 15.75 9.93 -0.70
CA TYR A 183 15.25 9.55 0.62
C TYR A 183 16.34 9.72 1.70
N TYR A 184 17.51 9.12 1.50
CA TYR A 184 18.61 9.20 2.48
C TYR A 184 19.22 10.59 2.60
N ARG A 185 19.21 11.40 1.54
CA ARG A 185 19.61 12.81 1.62
C ARG A 185 18.66 13.62 2.48
N LYS A 186 17.34 13.45 2.29
CA LYS A 186 16.32 14.14 3.08
C LYS A 186 16.36 13.69 4.55
N GLU A 187 16.49 12.38 4.80
CA GLU A 187 16.64 11.81 6.14
C GLU A 187 17.86 12.40 6.87
N LYS A 188 19.02 12.45 6.20
CA LYS A 188 20.21 13.08 6.75
C LYS A 188 20.00 14.57 7.03
N ALA A 189 19.38 15.31 6.10
CA ALA A 189 19.13 16.74 6.27
C ALA A 189 18.21 17.03 7.46
N MET A 190 17.16 16.22 7.69
CA MET A 190 16.30 16.34 8.88
C MET A 190 17.07 16.05 10.17
N HIS A 191 17.86 14.97 10.20
CA HIS A 191 18.72 14.64 11.34
C HIS A 191 19.73 15.76 11.64
N ASP A 192 20.37 16.33 10.63
CA ASP A 192 21.33 17.40 10.80
C ASP A 192 20.64 18.67 11.33
N ALA A 193 19.43 19.00 10.84
CA ALA A 193 18.64 20.15 11.30
C ALA A 193 18.16 20.01 12.75
N GLU A 194 17.77 18.80 13.18
CA GLU A 194 17.40 18.51 14.59
C GLU A 194 18.60 18.61 15.56
N ASN A 195 19.83 18.45 15.06
CA ASN A 195 21.06 18.50 15.85
C ASN A 195 21.72 19.89 15.89
N ILE A 196 21.12 20.92 15.29
CA ILE A 196 21.57 22.31 15.44
C ILE A 196 21.13 22.80 16.83
N GLU A 197 21.98 22.60 17.84
CA GLU A 197 21.83 23.27 19.14
C GLU A 197 21.99 24.79 18.94
N LEU A 198 20.90 25.55 19.12
CA LEU A 198 20.96 27.00 19.28
C LEU A 198 21.80 27.30 20.55
N PRO A 199 22.81 28.18 20.48
CA PRO A 199 23.61 28.52 21.65
C PRO A 199 22.71 29.17 22.72
N GLY A 200 22.41 28.43 23.79
CA GLY A 200 21.71 28.94 24.98
C GLY A 200 20.47 28.16 25.46
N THR A 201 20.01 27.12 24.77
CA THR A 201 18.84 26.33 25.23
C THR A 201 19.26 24.97 25.79
N LYS A 202 18.82 24.64 27.01
CA LYS A 202 19.05 23.33 27.65
C LYS A 202 18.53 22.19 26.75
N PRO A 203 19.23 21.04 26.69
CA PRO A 203 18.86 19.97 25.77
C PRO A 203 17.48 19.39 26.15
N ALA A 204 16.56 19.37 25.19
CA ALA A 204 15.34 18.58 25.27
C ALA A 204 15.74 17.09 25.33
N LYS A 205 15.02 16.30 26.15
CA LYS A 205 15.31 14.86 26.33
C LYS A 205 15.30 14.15 24.97
N LYS A 206 16.44 13.57 24.62
CA LYS A 206 16.64 12.74 23.42
C LYS A 206 15.57 11.63 23.36
N PRO A 207 14.78 11.50 22.29
CA PRO A 207 14.07 10.26 22.04
C PRO A 207 15.10 9.20 21.66
N ARG A 208 15.07 8.04 22.34
CA ARG A 208 15.86 6.87 21.98
C ARG A 208 15.35 6.32 20.65
N LEU A 209 15.91 6.77 19.53
CA LEU A 209 15.98 5.95 18.33
C LEU A 209 16.94 4.80 18.65
N SER A 210 16.42 3.58 18.70
CA SER A 210 17.22 2.38 18.90
C SER A 210 18.18 2.24 17.72
N ASN A 211 19.44 2.66 17.92
CA ASN A 211 20.56 2.36 17.04
C ASN A 211 20.72 0.84 16.94
N GLN A 212 20.11 0.23 15.93
CA GLN A 212 20.48 -1.08 15.41
C GLN A 212 20.64 -1.00 13.90
N LEU A 213 21.52 -0.13 13.44
CA LEU A 213 22.20 -0.30 12.17
C LEU A 213 23.69 -0.22 12.47
N SER A 214 24.30 -1.37 12.71
CA SER A 214 25.75 -1.47 12.55
C SER A 214 26.09 -1.17 11.09
N PRO A 215 27.17 -0.43 10.80
CA PRO A 215 27.59 -0.23 9.43
C PRO A 215 27.90 -1.60 8.82
N PHE A 216 27.19 -1.95 7.74
CA PHE A 216 27.49 -3.12 6.93
C PHE A 216 28.89 -2.90 6.33
N LYS A 217 29.90 -3.58 6.89
CA LYS A 217 31.24 -3.63 6.30
C LYS A 217 31.24 -4.76 5.27
N PRO A 218 31.41 -4.48 3.97
CA PRO A 218 31.60 -5.54 3.01
C PRO A 218 33.05 -6.04 3.14
N ASP A 219 33.26 -7.14 3.85
CA ASP A 219 34.54 -7.85 3.84
C ASP A 219 34.70 -8.62 2.53
N PHE A 220 35.03 -7.91 1.44
CA PHE A 220 35.64 -8.52 0.27
C PHE A 220 37.16 -8.57 0.48
N ALA A 221 37.60 -9.52 1.30
CA ALA A 221 39.00 -9.89 1.40
C ALA A 221 39.22 -11.26 0.71
N SER A 222 39.96 -11.19 -0.39
CA SER A 222 40.52 -12.26 -1.21
C SER A 222 41.26 -13.38 -0.44
N LYS A 223 41.34 -14.56 -1.11
CA LYS A 223 42.21 -15.76 -0.94
C LYS A 223 41.46 -16.97 -0.34
N SER A 224 41.40 -18.18 -0.91
CA SER A 224 42.34 -18.96 -1.75
C SER A 224 41.60 -20.11 -2.48
N PRO A 225 42.24 -20.96 -3.30
CA PRO A 225 41.63 -21.64 -4.45
C PRO A 225 40.85 -22.92 -4.09
N VAL A 226 39.89 -23.25 -4.96
CA VAL A 226 39.21 -24.55 -5.02
C VAL A 226 40.22 -25.61 -5.48
N PRO A 227 40.42 -26.72 -4.75
CA PRO A 227 41.21 -27.83 -5.27
C PRO A 227 40.40 -28.58 -6.33
N ALA A 228 41.03 -28.86 -7.47
CA ALA A 228 40.51 -29.77 -8.46
C ALA A 228 40.60 -31.21 -7.94
N ASN A 229 39.48 -31.92 -7.97
CA ASN A 229 39.38 -33.37 -8.18
C ASN A 229 38.01 -33.68 -8.77
#